data_AF-A0A395K0Q5-F1
#
_entry.id   AF-A0A395K0Q5-F1
#
_cell.length_a   1.000
_cell.length_b   1.000
_cell.length_c   1.000
_cell.angle_alpha   90.00
_cell.angle_beta   90.00
_cell.angle_gamma   90.00
#
_symmetry.space_group_name_H-M   'P 1'
#
loop_
_entity.id
_entity.type
_entity.pdbx_description
1 polymer ?
#
loop_
_entity_poly.entity_id
_entity_poly.type
_entity_poly.pdbx_seq_one_letter_code
_entity_poly.pdbx_strand_id
1 'polypeptide(L)'
;MKKYYSLLLLCLVVLSCKKEAVIAPKTVKKHLYTLSDDAMEGRKAGTPGIEKAAVYIENEFKRIGLTTFDTLQNYRQTFTFTNRRTGAEITSSNIIGVLEGKTKKDEYVIVSAHYDHLGIRKKEGQLDSIYNGANDDASGVTGVLALAEYFKEKGDNERSILFVAFTAEEMGLIGSTHFGKGIDASKFVAGINLEMIGKTSSFGPNTAWLTGFDRSDFGTIVQKNLEGTGYSLHPDPYKKFNLFFRSDNASLARLGVPSHTFSATPIDVDKDYHQASDEAETLDITVITETIKAVAKGTESIIKGTDTPTRVIIEEKDK
;
A
#
# COMPACT_ATOMS: atom_id res chain seq x y z
N MET A 1 -37.74 38.11 -53.52
CA MET A 1 -38.21 37.05 -52.58
C MET A 1 -36.98 36.32 -52.05
N LYS A 2 -36.58 36.56 -50.79
CA LYS A 2 -35.35 36.04 -50.18
C LYS A 2 -35.58 34.58 -49.73
N LYS A 3 -34.77 33.65 -50.24
CA LYS A 3 -34.78 32.23 -49.84
C LYS A 3 -34.03 32.08 -48.50
N TYR A 4 -34.72 31.59 -47.48
CA TYR A 4 -34.10 31.18 -46.21
C TYR A 4 -33.67 29.72 -46.33
N TYR A 5 -32.37 29.46 -46.28
CA TYR A 5 -31.83 28.12 -46.10
C TYR A 5 -31.77 27.83 -44.61
N SER A 6 -32.59 26.89 -44.15
CA SER A 6 -32.57 26.39 -42.78
C SER A 6 -31.38 25.43 -42.66
N LEU A 7 -30.35 25.83 -41.93
CA LEU A 7 -29.17 25.01 -41.66
C LEU A 7 -29.47 24.12 -40.45
N LEU A 8 -29.73 22.83 -40.70
CA LEU A 8 -29.94 21.84 -39.66
C LEU A 8 -28.56 21.53 -39.00
N LEU A 9 -28.35 22.02 -37.78
CA LEU A 9 -27.13 21.74 -37.02
C LEU A 9 -27.22 20.34 -36.39
N LEU A 10 -26.56 19.37 -37.01
CA LEU A 10 -26.47 18.01 -36.48
C LEU A 10 -25.49 18.00 -35.29
N CYS A 11 -26.00 18.01 -34.05
CA CYS A 11 -25.18 17.80 -32.86
C CYS A 11 -24.68 16.35 -32.83
N LEU A 12 -23.43 16.14 -33.26
CA LEU A 12 -22.69 14.91 -32.99
C LEU A 12 -22.36 14.84 -31.51
N VAL A 13 -23.16 14.08 -30.75
CA VAL A 13 -22.83 13.68 -29.39
C VAL A 13 -21.68 12.67 -29.48
N VAL A 14 -20.45 13.14 -29.31
CA VAL A 14 -19.29 12.26 -29.15
C VAL A 14 -19.38 11.64 -27.77
N LEU A 15 -19.98 10.44 -27.69
CA LEU A 15 -19.88 9.59 -26.52
C LEU A 15 -18.41 9.19 -26.37
N SER A 16 -17.68 9.92 -25.53
CA SER A 16 -16.35 9.52 -25.08
C SER A 16 -16.52 8.21 -24.32
N CYS A 17 -16.13 7.11 -24.95
CA CYS A 17 -16.01 5.82 -24.30
C CYS A 17 -14.86 5.93 -23.30
N LYS A 18 -15.17 6.36 -22.06
CA LYS A 18 -14.17 6.36 -20.99
C LYS A 18 -13.77 4.91 -20.76
N LYS A 19 -12.50 4.60 -21.03
CA LYS A 19 -11.91 3.32 -20.68
C LYS A 19 -12.08 3.13 -19.17
N GLU A 20 -12.60 1.98 -18.77
CA GLU A 20 -12.72 1.64 -17.35
C GLU A 20 -11.32 1.46 -16.77
N ALA A 21 -11.07 2.04 -15.59
CA ALA A 21 -9.80 1.88 -14.90
C ALA A 21 -9.64 0.42 -14.47
N VAL A 22 -8.51 -0.21 -14.81
CA VAL A 22 -8.29 -1.65 -14.58
C VAL A 22 -6.94 -1.89 -13.92
N ILE A 23 -6.94 -2.64 -12.83
CA ILE A 23 -5.74 -3.22 -12.23
C ILE A 23 -5.34 -4.45 -13.06
N ALA A 24 -4.30 -4.30 -13.88
CA ALA A 24 -3.88 -5.33 -14.83
C ALA A 24 -2.79 -6.25 -14.23
N PRO A 25 -2.91 -7.59 -14.39
CA PRO A 25 -1.88 -8.55 -13.94
C PRO A 25 -0.48 -8.27 -14.48
N LYS A 26 -0.39 -7.70 -15.70
CA LYS A 26 0.89 -7.32 -16.31
C LYS A 26 1.59 -6.19 -15.53
N THR A 27 0.84 -5.21 -15.06
CA THR A 27 1.36 -4.11 -14.25
C THR A 27 1.79 -4.62 -12.88
N VAL A 28 0.97 -5.47 -12.25
CA VAL A 28 1.30 -6.14 -10.99
C VAL A 28 2.60 -6.94 -11.12
N LYS A 29 2.70 -7.79 -12.15
CA LYS A 29 3.91 -8.57 -12.42
C LYS A 29 5.14 -7.69 -12.62
N LYS A 30 5.03 -6.59 -13.40
CA LYS A 30 6.14 -5.65 -13.61
C LYS A 30 6.69 -5.14 -12.28
N HIS A 31 5.82 -4.62 -11.40
CA HIS A 31 6.25 -4.01 -10.14
C HIS A 31 6.87 -5.03 -9.20
N LEU A 32 6.21 -6.19 -9.02
CA LEU A 32 6.70 -7.24 -8.14
C LEU A 32 8.11 -7.66 -8.54
N TYR A 33 8.28 -8.09 -9.79
CA TYR A 33 9.55 -8.56 -10.31
C TYR A 33 10.64 -7.48 -10.29
N THR A 34 10.30 -6.20 -10.51
CA THR A 34 11.33 -5.15 -10.44
C THR A 34 11.79 -4.92 -9.01
N LEU A 35 10.86 -4.89 -8.05
CA LEU A 35 11.17 -4.58 -6.66
C LEU A 35 11.88 -5.72 -5.97
N SER A 36 11.59 -6.97 -6.33
CA SER A 36 12.20 -8.18 -5.77
C SER A 36 13.35 -8.73 -6.61
N ASP A 37 13.90 -7.97 -7.57
CA ASP A 37 15.05 -8.41 -8.35
C ASP A 37 16.33 -8.40 -7.50
N ASP A 38 17.25 -9.34 -7.73
CA ASP A 38 18.58 -9.38 -7.11
C ASP A 38 19.33 -8.04 -7.23
N ALA A 39 19.10 -7.28 -8.29
CA ALA A 39 19.68 -5.95 -8.48
C ALA A 39 19.27 -4.96 -7.38
N MET A 40 18.17 -5.21 -6.66
CA MET A 40 17.70 -4.44 -5.51
C MET A 40 18.37 -4.88 -4.19
N GLU A 41 19.21 -5.91 -4.20
CA GLU A 41 20.08 -6.34 -3.09
C GLU A 41 19.33 -6.53 -1.76
N GLY A 42 18.08 -6.98 -1.84
CA GLY A 42 17.20 -7.19 -0.69
C GLY A 42 16.81 -5.93 0.09
N ARG A 43 17.01 -4.73 -0.49
CA ARG A 43 16.45 -3.44 -0.04
C ARG A 43 16.63 -3.13 1.45
N LYS A 44 17.74 -3.50 2.06
CA LYS A 44 17.97 -3.14 3.47
C LYS A 44 18.15 -1.63 3.64
N ALA A 45 17.50 -1.03 4.64
CA ALA A 45 17.69 0.37 4.96
C ALA A 45 19.18 0.72 5.16
N GLY A 46 19.64 1.80 4.52
CA GLY A 46 21.03 2.25 4.53
C GLY A 46 21.96 1.55 3.53
N THR A 47 21.46 0.75 2.57
CA THR A 47 22.26 0.12 1.51
C THR A 47 21.99 0.70 0.12
N PRO A 48 22.81 0.41 -0.91
CA PRO A 48 22.51 0.81 -2.29
C PRO A 48 21.19 0.23 -2.82
N GLY A 49 20.81 -0.97 -2.38
CA GLY A 49 19.57 -1.64 -2.77
C GLY A 49 18.29 -0.85 -2.46
N ILE A 50 18.17 -0.31 -1.24
CA ILE A 50 17.01 0.50 -0.84
C ILE A 50 16.92 1.79 -1.67
N GLU A 51 18.06 2.38 -2.04
CA GLU A 51 18.10 3.58 -2.86
C GLU A 51 17.61 3.30 -4.30
N LYS A 52 18.00 2.17 -4.90
CA LYS A 52 17.50 1.73 -6.21
C LYS A 52 15.98 1.57 -6.19
N ALA A 53 15.44 0.94 -5.13
CA ALA A 53 14.01 0.78 -4.95
C ALA A 53 13.29 2.12 -4.76
N ALA A 54 13.85 3.03 -3.96
CA ALA A 54 13.31 4.38 -3.77
C ALA A 54 13.21 5.13 -5.11
N VAL A 55 14.29 5.16 -5.90
CA VAL A 55 14.30 5.81 -7.22
C VAL A 55 13.26 5.20 -8.16
N TYR A 56 13.08 3.87 -8.14
CA TYR A 56 12.04 3.21 -8.91
C TYR A 56 10.64 3.70 -8.53
N ILE A 57 10.31 3.69 -7.23
CA ILE A 57 9.00 4.12 -6.71
C ILE A 57 8.75 5.60 -7.05
N GLU A 58 9.74 6.47 -6.86
CA GLU A 58 9.64 7.89 -7.22
C GLU A 58 9.37 8.10 -8.71
N ASN A 59 10.02 7.32 -9.58
CA ASN A 59 9.81 7.42 -11.01
C ASN A 59 8.42 6.93 -11.43
N GLU A 60 7.89 5.91 -10.75
CA GLU A 60 6.51 5.47 -10.97
C GLU A 60 5.50 6.52 -10.46
N PHE A 61 5.72 7.14 -9.30
CA PHE A 61 4.88 8.26 -8.82
C PHE A 61 4.91 9.46 -9.78
N LYS A 62 6.10 9.82 -10.31
CA LYS A 62 6.23 10.84 -11.36
C LYS A 62 5.49 10.46 -12.63
N ARG A 63 5.63 9.21 -13.10
CA ARG A 63 4.96 8.69 -14.30
C ARG A 63 3.43 8.76 -14.16
N ILE A 64 2.91 8.40 -13.00
CA ILE A 64 1.46 8.45 -12.69
C ILE A 64 0.98 9.91 -12.60
N GLY A 65 1.87 10.86 -12.31
CA GLY A 65 1.52 12.27 -12.17
C GLY A 65 0.89 12.56 -10.80
N LEU A 66 1.46 11.98 -9.75
CA LEU A 66 1.20 12.35 -8.37
C LEU A 66 1.93 13.66 -8.02
N THR A 67 1.49 14.35 -6.98
CA THR A 67 2.17 15.54 -6.42
C THR A 67 2.97 15.15 -5.17
N THR A 68 3.83 16.07 -4.71
CA THR A 68 4.57 15.88 -3.44
C THR A 68 3.67 16.20 -2.24
N PHE A 69 3.98 15.62 -1.10
CA PHE A 69 3.21 15.84 0.13
C PHE A 69 3.71 17.08 0.89
N ASP A 70 2.76 17.92 1.30
CA ASP A 70 3.00 19.10 2.13
C ASP A 70 4.11 20.00 1.57
N THR A 71 5.13 20.35 2.36
CA THR A 71 6.24 21.22 1.95
C THR A 71 7.41 20.46 1.32
N LEU A 72 7.28 19.15 1.05
CA LEU A 72 8.36 18.35 0.48
C LEU A 72 8.69 18.82 -0.95
N GLN A 73 9.97 19.04 -1.20
CA GLN A 73 10.49 19.48 -2.50
C GLN A 73 10.50 18.36 -3.55
N ASN A 74 10.45 17.11 -3.10
CA ASN A 74 10.38 15.91 -3.91
C ASN A 74 9.53 14.86 -3.16
N TYR A 75 9.50 13.62 -3.64
CA TYR A 75 8.71 12.55 -3.01
C TYR A 75 9.33 12.01 -1.72
N ARG A 76 10.50 12.51 -1.28
CA ARG A 76 11.24 11.94 -0.15
C ARG A 76 11.00 12.73 1.13
N GLN A 77 10.51 12.04 2.16
CA GLN A 77 10.63 12.47 3.54
C GLN A 77 11.90 11.84 4.12
N THR A 78 13.02 12.55 3.99
CA THR A 78 14.34 12.09 4.46
C THR A 78 14.55 12.37 5.94
N PHE A 79 15.07 11.38 6.66
CA PHE A 79 15.42 11.49 8.08
C PHE A 79 16.59 10.57 8.44
N THR A 80 17.21 10.83 9.58
CA THR A 80 18.34 10.04 10.12
C THR A 80 17.94 9.39 11.44
N PHE A 81 18.39 8.16 11.66
CA PHE A 81 18.17 7.42 12.91
C PHE A 81 19.36 6.52 13.26
N THR A 82 19.53 6.27 14.56
CA THR A 82 20.55 5.34 15.07
C THR A 82 20.08 3.89 14.94
N ASN A 83 20.88 3.06 14.28
CA ASN A 83 20.69 1.61 14.29
C ASN A 83 20.91 1.06 15.71
N ARG A 84 19.87 0.51 16.33
CA ARG A 84 19.93 -0.01 17.71
C ARG A 84 20.94 -1.13 17.93
N ARG A 85 21.29 -1.89 16.90
CA ARG A 85 22.23 -3.02 17.02
C ARG A 85 23.68 -2.60 16.85
N THR A 86 23.96 -1.64 15.96
CA THR A 86 25.34 -1.26 15.60
C THR A 86 25.75 0.11 16.14
N GLY A 87 24.80 0.94 16.59
CA GLY A 87 25.05 2.33 16.98
C GLY A 87 25.34 3.28 15.81
N ALA A 88 25.30 2.79 14.56
CA ALA A 88 25.57 3.62 13.38
C ALA A 88 24.35 4.47 13.00
N GLU A 89 24.59 5.71 12.59
CA GLU A 89 23.55 6.56 11.99
C GLU A 89 23.23 6.11 10.57
N ILE A 90 21.95 6.00 10.27
CA ILE A 90 21.41 5.65 8.95
C ILE A 90 20.50 6.79 8.50
N THR A 91 20.77 7.34 7.31
CA THR A 91 19.85 8.24 6.62
C THR A 91 19.00 7.44 5.66
N SER A 92 17.69 7.53 5.78
CA SER A 92 16.72 6.88 4.88
C SER A 92 15.59 7.85 4.52
N SER A 93 14.70 7.44 3.63
CA SER A 93 13.55 8.27 3.22
C SER A 93 12.27 7.45 3.11
N ASN A 94 11.16 7.95 3.64
CA ASN A 94 9.85 7.49 3.15
C ASN A 94 9.61 8.09 1.77
N ILE A 95 8.96 7.35 0.86
CA ILE A 95 8.58 7.83 -0.46
C ILE A 95 7.08 8.09 -0.48
N ILE A 96 6.67 9.34 -0.73
CA ILE A 96 5.30 9.83 -0.50
C ILE A 96 4.81 10.57 -1.76
N GLY A 97 3.78 10.04 -2.40
CA GLY A 97 3.06 10.70 -3.50
C GLY A 97 1.61 11.00 -3.13
N VAL A 98 1.08 12.10 -3.63
CA VAL A 98 -0.28 12.56 -3.34
C VAL A 98 -1.13 12.58 -4.61
N LEU A 99 -2.34 12.03 -4.51
CA LEU A 99 -3.43 12.28 -5.44
C LEU A 99 -4.45 13.18 -4.76
N GLU A 100 -4.55 14.44 -5.17
CA GLU A 100 -5.43 15.43 -4.55
C GLU A 100 -6.91 15.05 -4.70
N GLY A 101 -7.67 15.22 -3.63
CA GLY A 101 -9.12 15.03 -3.61
C GLY A 101 -9.87 16.17 -4.30
N LYS A 102 -11.05 15.87 -4.85
CA LYS A 102 -11.86 16.88 -5.54
C LYS A 102 -12.57 17.84 -4.58
N THR A 103 -13.33 17.33 -3.62
CA THR A 103 -14.15 18.15 -2.72
C THR A 103 -13.69 18.11 -1.26
N LYS A 104 -12.97 17.07 -0.85
CA LYS A 104 -12.48 16.84 0.53
C LYS A 104 -10.95 16.74 0.55
N LYS A 105 -10.27 17.70 -0.08
CA LYS A 105 -8.81 17.66 -0.27
C LYS A 105 -7.97 17.65 1.02
N ASP A 106 -8.53 18.17 2.11
CA ASP A 106 -7.88 18.22 3.44
C ASP A 106 -8.15 16.96 4.28
N GLU A 107 -8.95 16.02 3.77
CA GLU A 107 -9.15 14.69 4.34
C GLU A 107 -8.27 13.68 3.59
N TYR A 108 -7.40 12.98 4.31
CA TYR A 108 -6.45 12.04 3.75
C TYR A 108 -6.83 10.58 4.01
N VAL A 109 -6.77 9.76 2.97
CA VAL A 109 -6.68 8.30 3.07
C VAL A 109 -5.25 7.92 2.71
N ILE A 110 -4.56 7.18 3.57
CA ILE A 110 -3.22 6.67 3.26
C ILE A 110 -3.30 5.23 2.75
N VAL A 111 -2.62 4.96 1.65
CA VAL A 111 -2.37 3.62 1.11
C VAL A 111 -0.87 3.37 1.24
N SER A 112 -0.48 2.38 2.01
CA SER A 112 0.92 2.17 2.40
C SER A 112 1.39 0.73 2.33
N ALA A 113 2.70 0.57 2.25
CA ALA A 113 3.46 -0.67 2.39
C ALA A 113 4.89 -0.29 2.77
N HIS A 114 5.69 -1.21 3.33
CA HIS A 114 7.12 -0.97 3.48
C HIS A 114 7.87 -1.45 2.25
N TYR A 115 8.94 -0.73 1.87
CA TYR A 115 9.75 -1.09 0.71
C TYR A 115 11.15 -1.57 1.06
N ASP A 116 11.51 -1.58 2.35
CA ASP A 116 12.73 -2.24 2.82
C ASP A 116 12.53 -3.73 3.07
N HIS A 117 13.63 -4.47 3.05
CA HIS A 117 13.68 -5.85 3.52
C HIS A 117 15.06 -6.16 4.16
N LEU A 118 15.40 -7.43 4.31
CA LEU A 118 16.49 -7.92 5.14
C LEU A 118 17.90 -7.75 4.55
N GLY A 119 18.01 -7.47 3.26
CA GLY A 119 19.26 -7.30 2.51
C GLY A 119 20.04 -8.59 2.30
N ILE A 120 21.35 -8.46 2.10
CA ILE A 120 22.25 -9.60 1.92
C ILE A 120 22.62 -10.20 3.28
N ARG A 121 22.34 -11.49 3.48
CA ARG A 121 22.72 -12.26 4.68
C ARG A 121 23.31 -13.60 4.27
N LYS A 122 24.64 -13.70 4.37
CA LYS A 122 25.34 -14.97 4.13
C LYS A 122 25.09 -15.93 5.30
N LYS A 123 24.56 -17.11 5.00
CA LYS A 123 24.48 -18.25 5.93
C LYS A 123 25.28 -19.41 5.35
N GLU A 124 26.03 -20.11 6.20
CA GLU A 124 26.79 -21.29 5.78
C GLU A 124 25.83 -22.36 5.22
N GLY A 125 26.19 -22.94 4.07
CA GLY A 125 25.38 -23.95 3.40
C GLY A 125 24.19 -23.43 2.57
N GLN A 126 23.91 -22.12 2.56
CA GLN A 126 22.95 -21.52 1.62
C GLN A 126 23.64 -21.08 0.33
N LEU A 127 23.04 -21.43 -0.81
CA LEU A 127 23.51 -21.02 -2.14
C LEU A 127 23.21 -19.54 -2.40
N ASP A 128 22.01 -19.11 -2.03
CA ASP A 128 21.58 -17.72 -2.13
C ASP A 128 21.80 -16.98 -0.80
N SER A 129 22.17 -15.72 -0.90
CA SER A 129 22.37 -14.83 0.24
C SER A 129 21.60 -13.53 0.14
N ILE A 130 20.89 -13.29 -0.97
CA ILE A 130 20.03 -12.13 -1.14
C ILE A 130 18.66 -12.50 -0.60
N TYR A 131 18.11 -11.64 0.25
CA TYR A 131 16.76 -11.82 0.77
C TYR A 131 15.93 -10.82 -0.01
N ASN A 132 15.33 -11.26 -1.11
CA ASN A 132 14.64 -10.36 -2.04
C ASN A 132 13.29 -9.89 -1.52
N GLY A 133 12.66 -10.56 -0.56
CA GLY A 133 11.45 -10.06 0.09
C GLY A 133 10.33 -9.81 -0.92
N ALA A 134 10.08 -10.78 -1.80
CA ALA A 134 9.08 -10.65 -2.84
C ALA A 134 7.68 -10.51 -2.24
N ASN A 135 7.35 -11.35 -1.25
CA ASN A 135 6.10 -11.24 -0.52
C ASN A 135 6.22 -10.14 0.54
N ASP A 136 7.38 -10.06 1.20
CA ASP A 136 7.66 -9.17 2.33
C ASP A 136 8.71 -8.08 2.00
N ASP A 137 8.34 -6.90 1.52
CA ASP A 137 6.98 -6.51 1.12
C ASP A 137 6.92 -5.85 -0.27
N ALA A 138 7.69 -6.40 -1.22
CA ALA A 138 7.56 -5.98 -2.62
C ALA A 138 6.13 -6.19 -3.16
N SER A 139 5.39 -7.17 -2.63
CA SER A 139 3.98 -7.41 -2.94
C SER A 139 3.06 -6.27 -2.47
N GLY A 140 3.24 -5.75 -1.25
CA GLY A 140 2.50 -4.60 -0.75
C GLY A 140 2.82 -3.33 -1.52
N VAL A 141 4.09 -3.04 -1.81
CA VAL A 141 4.49 -1.88 -2.61
C VAL A 141 3.95 -1.96 -4.04
N THR A 142 3.90 -3.17 -4.61
CA THR A 142 3.21 -3.42 -5.88
C THR A 142 1.73 -3.01 -5.82
N GLY A 143 1.07 -3.31 -4.70
CA GLY A 143 -0.30 -2.86 -4.45
C GLY A 143 -0.42 -1.35 -4.34
N VAL A 144 0.49 -0.66 -3.64
CA VAL A 144 0.53 0.81 -3.56
C VAL A 144 0.63 1.43 -4.96
N LEU A 145 1.57 0.95 -5.79
CA LEU A 145 1.78 1.47 -7.15
C LEU A 145 0.57 1.20 -8.07
N ALA A 146 0.00 -0.02 -8.00
CA ALA A 146 -1.16 -0.38 -8.80
C ALA A 146 -2.42 0.40 -8.39
N LEU A 147 -2.64 0.63 -7.10
CA LEU A 147 -3.74 1.46 -6.59
C LEU A 147 -3.55 2.93 -6.99
N ALA A 148 -2.32 3.45 -6.97
CA ALA A 148 -2.03 4.80 -7.43
C ALA A 148 -2.40 5.01 -8.90
N GLU A 149 -2.01 4.09 -9.78
CA GLU A 149 -2.39 4.13 -11.20
C GLU A 149 -3.90 3.98 -11.39
N TYR A 150 -4.53 3.05 -10.67
CA TYR A 150 -5.99 2.83 -10.72
C TYR A 150 -6.79 4.07 -10.32
N PHE A 151 -6.49 4.67 -9.16
CA PHE A 151 -7.25 5.84 -8.69
C PHE A 151 -6.97 7.08 -9.51
N LYS A 152 -5.76 7.23 -10.07
CA LYS A 152 -5.46 8.30 -11.02
C LYS A 152 -6.29 8.18 -12.30
N GLU A 153 -6.39 6.98 -12.88
CA GLU A 153 -7.19 6.74 -14.09
C GLU A 153 -8.69 6.89 -13.82
N LYS A 154 -9.17 6.36 -12.70
CA LYS A 154 -10.57 6.45 -12.29
C LYS A 154 -10.99 7.88 -12.00
N GLY A 155 -10.13 8.65 -11.32
CA GLY A 155 -10.26 10.08 -11.14
C GLY A 155 -11.57 10.50 -10.49
N ASP A 156 -12.09 9.73 -9.54
CA ASP A 156 -13.34 9.98 -8.81
C ASP A 156 -13.16 10.03 -7.29
N ASN A 157 -11.93 10.21 -6.82
CA ASN A 157 -11.62 10.39 -5.41
C ASN A 157 -12.06 11.79 -4.91
N GLU A 158 -12.88 11.81 -3.86
CA GLU A 158 -13.29 13.06 -3.22
C GLU A 158 -12.28 13.48 -2.15
N ARG A 159 -11.70 12.50 -1.44
CA ARG A 159 -10.59 12.67 -0.50
C ARG A 159 -9.25 12.64 -1.21
N SER A 160 -8.26 13.29 -0.60
CA SER A 160 -6.87 13.13 -1.03
C SER A 160 -6.35 11.75 -0.65
N ILE A 161 -5.63 11.10 -1.55
CA ILE A 161 -5.00 9.80 -1.30
C ILE A 161 -3.48 10.00 -1.20
N LEU A 162 -2.90 9.58 -0.09
CA LEU A 162 -1.44 9.51 0.08
C LEU A 162 -0.99 8.09 -0.22
N PHE A 163 -0.10 7.94 -1.19
CA PHE A 163 0.57 6.68 -1.49
C PHE A 163 1.95 6.72 -0.84
N VAL A 164 2.22 5.82 0.10
CA VAL A 164 3.42 5.85 0.93
C VAL A 164 4.15 4.53 0.92
N ALA A 165 5.42 4.56 0.52
CA ALA A 165 6.34 3.46 0.73
C ALA A 165 7.21 3.80 1.96
N PHE A 166 6.98 3.09 3.07
CA PHE A 166 7.73 3.28 4.32
C PHE A 166 9.09 2.55 4.27
N THR A 167 10.11 3.16 4.87
CA THR A 167 11.43 2.55 5.00
C THR A 167 11.70 2.13 6.44
N ALA A 168 12.61 1.18 6.62
CA ALA A 168 13.09 0.72 7.92
C ALA A 168 11.96 0.17 8.82
N GLU A 169 10.98 -0.49 8.23
CA GLU A 169 9.96 -1.28 8.95
C GLU A 169 10.65 -2.40 9.73
N GLU A 170 11.54 -3.13 9.05
CA GLU A 170 12.27 -4.31 9.55
C GLU A 170 13.24 -3.99 10.69
N MET A 171 13.44 -2.68 10.93
CA MET A 171 14.26 -2.13 12.00
C MET A 171 13.42 -1.59 13.18
N GLY A 172 12.10 -1.81 13.14
CA GLY A 172 11.15 -1.45 14.18
C GLY A 172 10.24 -0.28 13.81
N LEU A 173 9.57 -0.33 12.66
CA LEU A 173 8.56 0.64 12.19
C LEU A 173 9.10 2.08 12.10
N ILE A 174 10.38 2.25 11.76
CA ILE A 174 11.05 3.54 11.93
C ILE A 174 10.47 4.59 10.99
N GLY A 175 10.25 4.24 9.71
CA GLY A 175 9.68 5.13 8.70
C GLY A 175 8.26 5.58 9.03
N SER A 176 7.36 4.65 9.33
CA SER A 176 5.98 4.99 9.69
C SER A 176 5.88 5.73 11.02
N THR A 177 6.73 5.42 12.00
CA THR A 177 6.83 6.17 13.25
C THR A 177 7.30 7.60 13.01
N HIS A 178 8.29 7.80 12.14
CA HIS A 178 8.76 9.14 11.78
C HIS A 178 7.65 9.93 11.08
N PHE A 179 6.96 9.33 10.11
CA PHE A 179 5.83 9.95 9.43
C PHE A 179 4.73 10.35 10.41
N GLY A 180 4.32 9.44 11.30
CA GLY A 180 3.28 9.69 12.30
C GLY A 180 3.57 10.86 13.24
N LYS A 181 4.84 11.13 13.57
CA LYS A 181 5.24 12.29 14.39
C LYS A 181 5.08 13.63 13.67
N GLY A 182 5.13 13.63 12.34
CA GLY A 182 5.13 14.83 11.51
C GLY A 182 3.76 15.25 10.99
N ILE A 183 2.68 14.53 11.33
CA ILE A 183 1.35 14.76 10.77
C ILE A 183 0.33 15.25 11.80
N ASP A 184 -0.68 15.98 11.32
CA ASP A 184 -1.93 16.22 12.03
C ASP A 184 -2.88 15.04 11.82
N ALA A 185 -2.91 14.12 12.80
CA ALA A 185 -3.70 12.89 12.72
C ALA A 185 -5.22 13.12 12.61
N SER A 186 -5.73 14.33 12.87
CA SER A 186 -7.15 14.65 12.69
C SER A 186 -7.57 14.73 11.21
N LYS A 187 -6.60 15.01 10.32
CA LYS A 187 -6.83 15.04 8.86
C LYS A 187 -6.83 13.67 8.19
N PHE A 188 -6.33 12.64 8.89
CA PHE A 188 -6.19 11.29 8.36
C PHE A 188 -7.43 10.47 8.71
N VAL A 189 -8.24 10.19 7.69
CA VAL A 189 -9.53 9.51 7.81
C VAL A 189 -9.37 8.00 7.91
N ALA A 190 -8.42 7.41 7.17
CA ALA A 190 -8.17 5.98 7.20
C ALA A 190 -6.76 5.64 6.72
N GLY A 191 -6.24 4.50 7.16
CA GLY A 191 -5.00 3.90 6.67
C GLY A 191 -5.22 2.48 6.15
N ILE A 192 -4.79 2.27 4.91
CA ILE A 192 -4.86 1.03 4.15
C ILE A 192 -3.41 0.56 3.99
N ASN A 193 -2.93 -0.24 4.94
CA ASN A 193 -1.60 -0.85 4.81
C ASN A 193 -1.72 -2.19 4.07
N LEU A 194 -0.80 -2.47 3.17
CA LEU A 194 -0.70 -3.75 2.45
C LEU A 194 0.56 -4.44 2.95
N GLU A 195 0.46 -5.73 3.27
CA GLU A 195 1.60 -6.52 3.71
C GLU A 195 1.41 -7.96 3.25
N MET A 196 2.37 -8.50 2.49
CA MET A 196 2.40 -9.91 2.12
C MET A 196 1.10 -10.40 1.46
N ILE A 197 0.77 -9.83 0.31
CA ILE A 197 -0.45 -10.12 -0.46
C ILE A 197 -0.24 -11.13 -1.60
N GLY A 198 0.89 -11.85 -1.59
CA GLY A 198 1.35 -12.74 -2.65
C GLY A 198 0.92 -14.21 -2.58
N LYS A 199 0.38 -14.66 -1.44
CA LYS A 199 0.04 -16.06 -1.19
C LYS A 199 -1.44 -16.25 -0.91
N THR A 200 -1.96 -17.44 -1.20
CA THR A 200 -3.38 -17.75 -0.96
C THR A 200 -3.66 -17.81 0.54
N SER A 201 -4.66 -17.03 0.97
CA SER A 201 -5.13 -16.95 2.35
C SER A 201 -5.59 -18.30 2.91
N SER A 202 -5.45 -18.47 4.22
CA SER A 202 -5.97 -19.62 4.96
C SER A 202 -7.49 -19.79 4.85
N PHE A 203 -8.20 -18.73 4.47
CA PHE A 203 -9.64 -18.77 4.19
C PHE A 203 -9.97 -19.22 2.75
N GLY A 204 -8.96 -19.44 1.91
CA GLY A 204 -9.11 -19.90 0.54
C GLY A 204 -8.88 -18.80 -0.53
N PRO A 205 -9.08 -19.13 -1.82
CA PRO A 205 -8.90 -18.20 -2.92
C PRO A 205 -9.89 -17.03 -2.85
N ASN A 206 -9.53 -15.89 -3.43
CA ASN A 206 -10.32 -14.65 -3.39
C ASN A 206 -10.70 -14.19 -1.97
N THR A 207 -9.79 -14.41 -1.03
CA THR A 207 -9.93 -13.91 0.34
C THR A 207 -8.66 -13.22 0.79
N ALA A 208 -8.84 -12.22 1.63
CA ALA A 208 -7.77 -11.60 2.42
C ALA A 208 -8.24 -11.49 3.87
N TRP A 209 -7.30 -11.19 4.76
CA TRP A 209 -7.60 -10.89 6.15
C TRP A 209 -7.08 -9.49 6.54
N LEU A 210 -7.73 -8.91 7.55
CA LEU A 210 -7.46 -7.56 8.05
C LEU A 210 -7.04 -7.61 9.52
N THR A 211 -5.88 -7.04 9.84
CA THR A 211 -5.50 -6.82 11.24
C THR A 211 -6.42 -5.79 11.89
N GLY A 212 -6.64 -5.89 13.20
CA GLY A 212 -7.41 -4.88 13.93
C GLY A 212 -8.89 -4.75 13.52
N PHE A 213 -9.46 -5.75 12.85
CA PHE A 213 -10.82 -5.73 12.29
C PHE A 213 -11.88 -5.15 13.26
N ASP A 214 -11.84 -5.53 14.53
CA ASP A 214 -12.83 -5.10 15.53
C ASP A 214 -12.48 -3.78 16.25
N ARG A 215 -11.39 -3.10 15.86
CA ARG A 215 -10.94 -1.85 16.49
C ARG A 215 -11.57 -0.59 15.89
N SER A 216 -12.21 -0.72 14.74
CA SER A 216 -13.10 0.27 14.12
C SER A 216 -14.07 -0.43 13.17
N ASP A 217 -15.09 0.29 12.70
CA ASP A 217 -16.01 -0.17 11.65
C ASP A 217 -15.40 -0.22 10.22
N PHE A 218 -14.10 0.06 10.07
CA PHE A 218 -13.39 0.02 8.78
C PHE A 218 -13.58 -1.33 8.07
N GLY A 219 -13.37 -2.44 8.79
CA GLY A 219 -13.50 -3.78 8.21
C GLY A 219 -14.91 -4.09 7.72
N THR A 220 -15.93 -3.65 8.47
CA THR A 220 -17.34 -3.80 8.11
C THR A 220 -17.72 -2.96 6.89
N ILE A 221 -17.22 -1.73 6.78
CA ILE A 221 -17.39 -0.89 5.57
C ILE A 221 -16.82 -1.61 4.35
N VAL A 222 -15.62 -2.18 4.48
CA VAL A 222 -14.97 -2.92 3.40
C VAL A 222 -15.78 -4.16 2.99
N GLN A 223 -16.25 -4.96 3.96
CA GLN A 223 -17.09 -6.12 3.68
C GLN A 223 -18.36 -5.74 2.91
N LYS A 224 -19.07 -4.68 3.34
CA LYS A 224 -20.27 -4.17 2.65
C LYS A 224 -19.97 -3.78 1.20
N ASN A 225 -18.85 -3.10 0.97
CA ASN A 225 -18.45 -2.68 -0.38
C ASN A 225 -18.05 -3.85 -1.30
N LEU A 226 -17.69 -4.99 -0.72
CA LEU A 226 -17.31 -6.21 -1.44
C LEU A 226 -18.49 -7.15 -1.74
N GLU A 227 -19.70 -6.87 -1.24
CA GLU A 227 -20.88 -7.67 -1.53
C GLU A 227 -21.10 -7.82 -3.04
N GLY A 228 -21.30 -9.06 -3.50
CA GLY A 228 -21.51 -9.38 -4.91
C GLY A 228 -20.25 -9.42 -5.78
N THR A 229 -19.06 -9.10 -5.24
CA THR A 229 -17.79 -9.17 -6.02
C THR A 229 -17.22 -10.59 -6.13
N GLY A 230 -17.63 -11.49 -5.24
CA GLY A 230 -17.03 -12.83 -5.11
C GLY A 230 -15.72 -12.86 -4.33
N TYR A 231 -15.27 -11.73 -3.77
CA TYR A 231 -14.12 -11.62 -2.88
C TYR A 231 -14.60 -11.35 -1.44
N SER A 232 -13.98 -11.97 -0.43
CA SER A 232 -14.33 -11.74 0.98
C SER A 232 -13.14 -11.30 1.83
N LEU A 233 -13.40 -10.35 2.73
CA LEU A 233 -12.45 -9.93 3.75
C LEU A 233 -12.81 -10.57 5.09
N HIS A 234 -11.80 -11.13 5.77
CA HIS A 234 -11.96 -11.76 7.08
C HIS A 234 -11.14 -11.03 8.16
N PRO A 235 -11.48 -11.16 9.45
CA PRO A 235 -10.58 -10.78 10.53
C PRO A 235 -9.29 -11.61 10.49
N ASP A 236 -8.15 -11.02 10.87
CA ASP A 236 -6.88 -11.71 11.10
C ASP A 236 -7.08 -13.02 11.93
N PRO A 237 -6.78 -14.21 11.37
CA PRO A 237 -6.94 -15.48 12.08
C PRO A 237 -5.78 -15.78 13.04
N TYR A 238 -4.68 -15.03 12.96
CA TYR A 238 -3.39 -15.28 13.59
C TYR A 238 -3.22 -14.52 14.90
N LYS A 239 -4.25 -14.54 15.76
CA LYS A 239 -4.30 -13.72 16.99
C LYS A 239 -3.10 -13.86 17.93
N LYS A 240 -2.44 -15.03 17.95
CA LYS A 240 -1.24 -15.28 18.78
C LYS A 240 -0.02 -14.48 18.34
N PHE A 241 0.04 -14.03 17.08
CA PHE A 241 1.17 -13.29 16.53
C PHE A 241 1.06 -11.78 16.76
N ASN A 242 -0.09 -11.29 17.22
CA ASN A 242 -0.34 -9.88 17.52
C ASN A 242 -0.02 -8.94 16.33
N LEU A 243 -0.41 -9.35 15.12
CA LEU A 243 0.03 -8.73 13.86
C LEU A 243 -0.37 -7.26 13.72
N PHE A 244 -1.49 -6.84 14.31
CA PHE A 244 -1.94 -5.44 14.28
C PHE A 244 -0.88 -4.42 14.77
N PHE A 245 0.04 -4.84 15.64
CA PHE A 245 1.09 -3.97 16.18
C PHE A 245 2.48 -4.20 15.57
N ARG A 246 2.57 -5.07 14.55
CA ARG A 246 3.83 -5.53 13.95
C ARG A 246 4.07 -5.00 12.55
N SER A 247 3.30 -4.00 12.13
CA SER A 247 3.37 -3.41 10.81
C SER A 247 3.12 -1.91 10.88
N ASP A 248 3.36 -1.20 9.77
CA ASP A 248 3.34 0.25 9.69
C ASP A 248 1.98 0.88 10.04
N ASN A 249 0.89 0.14 9.87
CA ASN A 249 -0.45 0.57 10.28
C ASN A 249 -0.49 0.98 11.76
N ALA A 250 0.31 0.30 12.61
CA ALA A 250 0.32 0.49 14.04
C ALA A 250 0.80 1.90 14.43
N SER A 251 1.70 2.50 13.65
CA SER A 251 2.22 3.85 13.91
C SER A 251 1.12 4.90 13.81
N LEU A 252 0.20 4.76 12.85
CA LEU A 252 -0.95 5.65 12.68
C LEU A 252 -2.12 5.28 13.61
N ALA A 253 -2.35 3.99 13.84
CA ALA A 253 -3.36 3.54 14.78
C ALA A 253 -3.11 4.08 16.21
N ARG A 254 -1.84 4.21 16.62
CA ARG A 254 -1.46 4.85 17.90
C ARG A 254 -1.86 6.31 18.01
N LEU A 255 -2.14 6.98 16.89
CA LEU A 255 -2.66 8.34 16.84
C LEU A 255 -4.20 8.36 16.75
N GLY A 256 -4.85 7.20 16.84
CA GLY A 256 -6.29 6.99 16.71
C GLY A 256 -6.80 6.87 15.27
N VAL A 257 -5.94 6.99 14.26
CA VAL A 257 -6.34 6.83 12.85
C VAL A 257 -6.81 5.38 12.62
N PRO A 258 -7.94 5.13 11.95
CA PRO A 258 -8.32 3.76 11.60
C PRO A 258 -7.44 3.22 10.49
N SER A 259 -6.28 2.71 10.92
CA SER A 259 -5.22 2.19 10.08
C SER A 259 -5.03 0.71 10.33
N HIS A 260 -5.25 -0.09 9.29
CA HIS A 260 -5.25 -1.56 9.35
C HIS A 260 -4.43 -2.14 8.23
N THR A 261 -3.94 -3.37 8.41
CA THR A 261 -3.17 -4.09 7.39
C THR A 261 -4.02 -5.15 6.73
N PHE A 262 -4.11 -5.10 5.40
CA PHE A 262 -4.58 -6.19 4.55
C PHE A 262 -3.43 -7.13 4.25
N SER A 263 -3.66 -8.42 4.41
CA SER A 263 -2.75 -9.47 3.97
C SER A 263 -3.53 -10.67 3.44
N ALA A 264 -2.88 -11.45 2.58
CA ALA A 264 -3.40 -12.73 2.13
C ALA A 264 -2.51 -13.90 2.59
N THR A 265 -1.40 -13.64 3.28
CA THR A 265 -0.43 -14.71 3.55
C THR A 265 -0.83 -15.59 4.73
N PRO A 266 -0.71 -16.93 4.60
CA PRO A 266 -0.88 -17.82 5.74
C PRO A 266 0.39 -17.88 6.60
N ILE A 267 0.60 -16.84 7.42
CA ILE A 267 1.88 -16.56 8.10
C ILE A 267 2.37 -17.67 9.04
N ASP A 268 1.47 -18.50 9.56
CA ASP A 268 1.80 -19.57 10.50
C ASP A 268 2.46 -20.79 9.84
N VAL A 269 2.31 -20.93 8.52
CA VAL A 269 2.85 -22.04 7.74
C VAL A 269 3.72 -21.58 6.56
N ASP A 270 3.89 -20.27 6.37
CA ASP A 270 4.75 -19.73 5.33
C ASP A 270 6.23 -20.04 5.62
N LYS A 271 6.84 -20.85 4.74
CA LYS A 271 8.24 -21.26 4.86
C LYS A 271 9.23 -20.27 4.26
N ASP A 272 8.75 -19.34 3.43
CA ASP A 272 9.61 -18.37 2.74
C ASP A 272 9.75 -17.07 3.56
N TYR A 273 8.88 -16.86 4.56
CA TYR A 273 8.93 -15.66 5.40
C TYR A 273 10.33 -15.45 6.02
N HIS A 274 10.90 -14.28 5.77
CA HIS A 274 12.26 -13.89 6.15
C HIS A 274 13.35 -14.86 5.65
N GLN A 275 13.15 -15.52 4.52
CA GLN A 275 14.14 -16.39 3.88
C GLN A 275 14.58 -15.83 2.52
N ALA A 276 15.75 -16.28 2.05
CA ALA A 276 16.20 -16.06 0.68
C ALA A 276 15.31 -16.76 -0.36
N SER A 277 14.38 -17.61 0.05
CA SER A 277 13.39 -18.21 -0.86
C SER A 277 12.14 -17.34 -1.07
N ASP A 278 12.02 -16.17 -0.41
CA ASP A 278 10.94 -15.22 -0.67
C ASP A 278 11.14 -14.50 -2.00
N GLU A 279 10.91 -15.24 -3.08
CA GLU A 279 11.13 -14.85 -4.47
C GLU A 279 9.81 -14.67 -5.23
N ALA A 280 9.82 -13.84 -6.28
CA ALA A 280 8.61 -13.55 -7.06
C ALA A 280 7.98 -14.82 -7.66
N GLU A 281 8.80 -15.81 -8.00
CA GLU A 281 8.41 -17.12 -8.51
C GLU A 281 7.60 -17.95 -7.51
N THR A 282 7.71 -17.65 -6.21
CA THR A 282 6.94 -18.34 -5.16
C THR A 282 5.53 -17.77 -4.97
N LEU A 283 5.20 -16.67 -5.65
CA LEU A 283 3.96 -15.94 -5.49
C LEU A 283 2.99 -16.12 -6.66
N ASP A 284 1.71 -15.92 -6.37
CA ASP A 284 0.65 -15.97 -7.38
C ASP A 284 0.23 -14.55 -7.77
N ILE A 285 0.57 -14.15 -9.00
CA ILE A 285 0.20 -12.84 -9.57
C ILE A 285 -1.32 -12.63 -9.58
N THR A 286 -2.12 -13.68 -9.77
CA THR A 286 -3.58 -13.58 -9.72
C THR A 286 -4.03 -13.26 -8.30
N VAL A 287 -3.46 -13.90 -7.27
CA VAL A 287 -3.78 -13.58 -5.86
C VAL A 287 -3.46 -12.12 -5.54
N ILE A 288 -2.27 -11.63 -5.93
CA ILE A 288 -1.90 -10.22 -5.74
C ILE A 288 -2.90 -9.31 -6.46
N THR A 289 -3.19 -9.60 -7.73
CA THR A 289 -4.07 -8.78 -8.57
C THR A 289 -5.49 -8.70 -7.99
N GLU A 290 -6.08 -9.83 -7.64
CA GLU A 290 -7.45 -9.87 -7.09
C GLU A 290 -7.52 -9.23 -5.70
N THR A 291 -6.47 -9.37 -4.89
CA THR A 291 -6.38 -8.67 -3.59
C THR A 291 -6.34 -7.15 -3.78
N ILE A 292 -5.52 -6.63 -4.70
CA ILE A 292 -5.47 -5.19 -4.99
C ILE A 292 -6.83 -4.68 -5.52
N LYS A 293 -7.51 -5.44 -6.39
CA LYS A 293 -8.87 -5.11 -6.84
C LYS A 293 -9.88 -5.07 -5.70
N ALA A 294 -9.81 -6.04 -4.79
CA ALA A 294 -10.67 -6.08 -3.61
C ALA A 294 -10.40 -4.90 -2.68
N VAL A 295 -9.14 -4.50 -2.47
CA VAL A 295 -8.80 -3.29 -1.71
C VAL A 295 -9.37 -2.04 -2.39
N ALA A 296 -9.19 -1.90 -3.70
CA ALA A 296 -9.70 -0.77 -4.48
C ALA A 296 -11.22 -0.64 -4.36
N LYS A 297 -11.94 -1.75 -4.53
CA LYS A 297 -13.40 -1.78 -4.45
C LYS A 297 -13.89 -1.62 -3.01
N GLY A 298 -13.29 -2.35 -2.08
CA GLY A 298 -13.63 -2.39 -0.67
C GLY A 298 -13.47 -1.04 0.03
N THR A 299 -12.53 -0.20 -0.42
CA THR A 299 -12.26 1.11 0.17
C THR A 299 -12.90 2.27 -0.61
N GLU A 300 -13.66 1.98 -1.68
CA GLU A 300 -14.23 2.98 -2.60
C GLU A 300 -15.10 4.01 -1.88
N SER A 301 -15.98 3.59 -0.97
CA SER A 301 -16.88 4.51 -0.27
C SER A 301 -16.12 5.43 0.71
N ILE A 302 -14.99 4.96 1.26
CA ILE A 302 -14.09 5.77 2.09
C ILE A 302 -13.39 6.80 1.18
N ILE A 303 -12.85 6.41 0.04
CA ILE A 303 -12.15 7.32 -0.87
C ILE A 303 -13.09 8.38 -1.46
N LYS A 304 -14.35 8.01 -1.72
CA LYS A 304 -15.41 8.93 -2.18
C LYS A 304 -16.01 9.81 -1.09
N GLY A 305 -15.60 9.64 0.17
CA GLY A 305 -16.10 10.46 1.25
C GLY A 305 -17.51 10.13 1.73
N THR A 306 -18.10 9.02 1.27
CA THR A 306 -19.43 8.51 1.67
C THR A 306 -19.38 7.93 3.07
N ASP A 307 -18.40 7.07 3.34
CA ASP A 307 -18.18 6.46 4.65
C ASP A 307 -16.95 7.07 5.32
N THR A 308 -16.99 7.26 6.64
CA THR A 308 -15.86 7.73 7.45
C THR A 308 -15.71 6.75 8.60
N PRO A 309 -14.68 5.90 8.60
CA PRO A 309 -14.53 4.92 9.65
C PRO A 309 -14.32 5.60 11.01
N THR A 310 -14.89 4.99 12.05
CA THR A 310 -14.65 5.30 13.44
C THR A 310 -13.15 5.25 13.78
N ARG A 311 -12.70 6.16 14.65
CA ARG A 311 -11.31 6.17 15.13
C ARG A 311 -10.99 4.87 15.86
N VAL A 312 -9.74 4.41 15.74
CA VAL A 312 -9.30 3.17 16.40
C VAL A 312 -9.23 3.36 17.91
N ILE A 313 -9.73 2.36 18.64
CA ILE A 313 -9.57 2.24 20.08
C ILE A 313 -8.36 1.35 20.36
N ILE A 314 -7.33 1.93 20.98
CA ILE A 314 -6.23 1.17 21.57
C ILE A 314 -6.46 1.15 23.08
N GLU A 315 -6.95 0.01 23.58
CA GLU A 315 -6.88 -0.28 25.00
C GLU A 315 -5.40 -0.42 25.37
N GLU A 316 -4.86 0.55 26.11
CA GLU A 316 -3.61 0.36 26.82
C GLU A 316 -3.84 -0.78 27.82
N LYS A 317 -3.33 -1.97 27.52
CA LYS A 317 -3.14 -2.96 28.58
C LYS A 317 -2.06 -2.39 29.49
N ASP A 318 -2.44 -2.06 30.72
CA ASP A 318 -1.51 -1.70 31.78
C ASP A 318 -0.29 -2.63 31.73
N LYS A 319 0.90 -2.04 31.63
CA LYS A 319 2.18 -2.75 31.60
C LYS A 319 2.46 -3.48 32.90
#